data_AF-A0A818UP60-F1
#
_entry.id   AF-A0A818UP60-F1
#
_cell.length_a   1.000
_cell.length_b   1.000
_cell.length_c   1.000
_cell.angle_alpha   90.00
_cell.angle_beta   90.00
_cell.angle_gamma   90.00
#
_symmetry.space_group_name_H-M   'P 1'
#
loop_
_entity.id
_entity.type
_entity.pdbx_description
1 polymer ?
#
loop_
_entity_poly.entity_id
_entity_poly.type
_entity_poly.pdbx_seq_one_letter_code
_entity_poly.pdbx_strand_id
1 'polypeptide(L)'
;MSSSSSSLDTLPVELIYYIFKYLDISTILLSFRYVCKRFQIIVNSYDYYKLDMRLISKINFDHICSRLCSEKIRSLILTNSLSTPYQIRTFLSRFSFDQFSNLQSLDLIKIEENNLLEILTNISLHSLKSLSIHCSAWETYNYTIRVLLSSIIVKSKLEKLHLNISYRDLDMISWPPLPTTLKYLCLEHCTFQEYCMILRHTTNLHKLTLTKCLMHTIDGSIYQSSDEIYPSKLTSLTLGACFMHMKELEIFLSCTPKLSHIKLIIWTESDDSVMDGKKWEDFISKKLPLLTKFEFFFDNSIHINRNSLNIQSYIQSFQTPFWLEKHHWYVTCDYITISSIIRLYSLPICHSSFIYYTNSNKISYSTLTPTINSNELIHQVHEMTLNLNETIETNDEIQNKQLEYPMFRKVTCLSLNVDGRYPYTSSRFLRAIIDLSSIVRLTIHLLTCDFSQNSTLRDYISAILKDTTNIHTLQITYMHTEQSFSSTQHLCSLIPQSVEHLKISIKNLEEIKTILKQLHQLLSVTFYSVNISNFYEDIEKWINLKRQNSICRHGLCSIQIWLGQLIHHDDKKSLAT
;
A
#
# COMPACT_ATOMS: atom_id res chain seq x y z
N MET A 1 -41.67 28.39 22.73
CA MET A 1 -40.43 27.58 22.77
C MET A 1 -39.57 27.99 21.57
N SER A 2 -38.55 28.83 21.80
CA SER A 2 -37.62 29.26 20.76
C SER A 2 -36.69 28.10 20.42
N SER A 3 -36.73 27.60 19.20
CA SER A 3 -35.73 26.68 18.66
C SER A 3 -34.38 27.38 18.68
N SER A 4 -33.53 27.03 19.65
CA SER A 4 -32.14 27.49 19.69
C SER A 4 -31.46 27.01 18.42
N SER A 5 -31.25 27.91 17.47
CA SER A 5 -30.46 27.64 16.27
C SER A 5 -29.05 27.28 16.69
N SER A 6 -28.72 25.99 16.67
CA SER A 6 -27.37 25.51 16.93
C SER A 6 -26.41 26.10 15.89
N SER A 7 -25.56 27.05 16.31
CA SER A 7 -24.59 27.72 15.44
C SER A 7 -23.19 27.17 15.67
N LEU A 8 -22.48 26.85 14.58
CA LEU A 8 -21.07 26.48 14.61
C LEU A 8 -20.21 27.57 15.30
N ASP A 9 -20.66 28.83 15.24
CA ASP A 9 -19.98 29.97 15.87
C ASP A 9 -20.04 29.96 17.40
N THR A 10 -20.90 29.14 18.00
CA THR A 10 -21.01 28.98 19.46
C THR A 10 -20.31 27.73 19.99
N LEU A 11 -19.78 26.87 19.11
CA LEU A 11 -19.19 25.59 19.48
C LEU A 11 -17.89 25.79 20.27
N PRO A 12 -17.68 25.18 21.45
CA PRO A 12 -16.43 25.27 22.21
C PRO A 12 -15.18 24.94 21.38
N VAL A 13 -14.06 25.60 21.68
CA VAL A 13 -12.80 25.47 20.91
C VAL A 13 -12.29 24.03 20.97
N GLU A 14 -12.49 23.34 22.09
CA GLU A 14 -12.11 21.95 22.30
C GLU A 14 -12.83 21.01 21.34
N LEU A 15 -14.11 21.28 21.05
CA LEU A 15 -14.88 20.52 20.07
C LEU A 15 -14.43 20.83 18.64
N ILE A 16 -14.06 22.07 18.34
CA ILE A 16 -13.48 22.42 17.03
C ILE A 16 -12.13 21.74 16.83
N TYR A 17 -11.28 21.71 17.86
CA TYR A 17 -10.02 20.95 17.83
C TYR A 17 -10.23 19.45 17.70
N TYR A 18 -11.31 18.93 18.27
CA TYR A 18 -11.71 17.54 18.05
C TYR A 18 -12.12 17.31 16.59
N ILE A 19 -12.90 18.22 15.98
CA ILE A 19 -13.25 18.18 14.55
C ILE A 19 -11.99 18.22 13.67
N PHE A 20 -11.00 19.06 14.01
CA PHE A 20 -9.73 19.14 13.26
C PHE A 20 -8.98 17.80 13.20
N LYS A 21 -9.20 16.88 14.14
CA LYS A 21 -8.59 15.53 14.08
C LYS A 21 -9.11 14.69 12.91
N TYR A 22 -10.23 15.06 12.31
CA TYR A 22 -10.88 14.38 11.19
C TYR A 22 -10.77 15.15 9.87
N LEU A 23 -10.16 16.33 9.86
CA LEU A 23 -9.96 17.15 8.66
C LEU A 23 -8.50 17.08 8.21
N ASP A 24 -8.29 17.16 6.89
CA ASP A 24 -6.95 17.31 6.34
C ASP A 24 -6.40 18.74 6.53
N ILE A 25 -5.08 18.87 6.43
CA ILE A 25 -4.39 20.14 6.67
C ILE A 25 -4.78 21.24 5.67
N SER A 26 -5.11 20.87 4.43
CA SER A 26 -5.55 21.83 3.42
C SER A 26 -6.91 22.39 3.82
N THR A 27 -7.84 21.54 4.23
CA THR A 27 -9.13 21.96 4.75
C THR A 27 -9.00 22.89 5.96
N ILE A 28 -8.11 22.58 6.91
CA ILE A 28 -7.90 23.42 8.10
C ILE A 28 -7.29 24.78 7.73
N LEU A 29 -6.18 24.80 6.97
CA LEU A 29 -5.40 26.01 6.73
C LEU A 29 -5.92 26.87 5.56
N LEU A 30 -6.52 26.25 4.55
CA LEU A 30 -6.92 26.89 3.30
C LEU A 30 -8.43 27.11 3.19
N SER A 31 -9.25 26.36 3.93
CA SER A 31 -10.71 26.52 3.92
C SER A 31 -11.23 27.06 5.25
N PHE A 32 -11.12 26.29 6.32
CA PHE A 32 -11.71 26.58 7.63
C PHE A 32 -11.20 27.91 8.23
N ARG A 33 -9.90 28.15 8.10
CA ARG A 33 -9.24 29.38 8.59
C ARG A 33 -9.87 30.67 8.06
N TYR A 34 -10.39 30.66 6.83
CA TYR A 34 -10.88 31.88 6.15
C TYR A 34 -12.39 32.08 6.25
N VAL A 35 -13.12 31.19 6.93
CA VAL A 35 -14.58 31.32 7.08
C VAL A 35 -14.95 32.53 7.93
N CYS A 36 -14.31 32.71 9.10
CA CYS A 36 -14.55 33.85 9.98
C CYS A 36 -13.35 34.15 10.88
N LYS A 37 -13.32 35.35 11.49
CA LYS A 37 -12.23 35.79 12.40
C LYS A 37 -12.01 34.82 13.56
N ARG A 38 -13.09 34.24 14.10
CA ARG A 38 -13.01 33.26 15.20
C ARG A 38 -12.24 32.02 14.78
N PHE A 39 -12.57 31.44 13.62
CA PHE A 39 -11.87 30.26 13.11
C PHE A 39 -10.43 30.56 12.72
N GLN A 40 -10.14 31.76 12.22
CA GLN A 40 -8.78 32.20 12.00
C GLN A 40 -7.95 32.17 13.30
N ILE A 41 -8.50 32.70 14.41
CA ILE A 41 -7.84 32.67 15.72
C ILE A 41 -7.65 31.23 16.20
N ILE A 42 -8.69 30.39 16.12
CA ILE A 42 -8.66 29.00 16.54
C ILE A 42 -7.60 28.19 15.77
N VAL A 43 -7.54 28.34 14.45
CA VAL A 43 -6.51 27.68 13.62
C VAL A 43 -5.13 28.21 13.99
N ASN A 44 -4.97 29.51 14.21
CA ASN A 44 -3.69 30.08 14.63
C ASN A 44 -3.23 29.57 16.01
N SER A 45 -4.14 29.24 16.92
CA SER A 45 -3.81 28.69 18.24
C SER A 45 -3.68 27.17 18.27
N TYR A 46 -4.05 26.46 17.20
CA TYR A 46 -3.94 25.00 17.13
C TYR A 46 -2.48 24.55 16.97
N ASP A 47 -2.04 23.62 17.82
CA ASP A 47 -0.65 23.17 17.97
C ASP A 47 -0.46 21.67 17.71
N TYR A 48 -1.46 21.04 17.08
CA TYR A 48 -1.53 19.59 16.89
C TYR A 48 -1.67 19.22 15.41
N TYR A 49 -0.83 19.80 14.54
CA TYR A 49 -0.92 19.51 13.12
C TYR A 49 -0.39 18.12 12.77
N LYS A 50 -1.19 17.37 12.01
CA LYS A 50 -0.82 16.13 11.33
C LYS A 50 -0.78 16.40 9.84
N LEU A 51 0.41 16.36 9.26
CA LEU A 51 0.64 16.62 7.85
C LEU A 51 0.76 15.29 7.14
N ASP A 52 -0.22 14.98 6.30
CA ASP A 52 -0.15 13.90 5.32
C ASP A 52 0.01 14.50 3.94
N MET A 53 1.22 14.41 3.38
CA MET A 53 1.55 15.00 2.09
C MET A 53 1.53 13.98 0.95
N ARG A 54 1.01 12.76 1.14
CA ARG A 54 1.18 11.68 0.16
C ARG A 54 0.55 11.95 -1.21
N LEU A 55 -0.58 12.63 -1.25
CA LEU A 55 -1.36 12.92 -2.47
C LEU A 55 -1.65 14.42 -2.65
N ILE A 56 -0.85 15.27 -2.01
CA ILE A 56 -1.09 16.72 -2.04
C ILE A 56 -0.81 17.34 -3.42
N SER A 57 -1.66 18.26 -3.86
CA SER A 57 -1.38 19.07 -5.05
C SER A 57 -0.16 19.97 -4.84
N LYS A 58 0.56 20.30 -5.92
CA LYS A 58 1.74 21.16 -5.82
C LYS A 58 1.39 22.56 -5.27
N ILE A 59 0.24 23.06 -5.68
CA ILE A 59 -0.29 24.37 -5.26
C ILE A 59 -0.60 24.37 -3.76
N ASN A 60 -1.33 23.35 -3.27
CA ASN A 60 -1.65 23.26 -1.85
C ASN A 60 -0.39 23.03 -1.02
N PHE A 61 0.55 22.22 -1.50
CA PHE A 61 1.85 22.06 -0.86
C PHE A 61 2.57 23.40 -0.71
N ASP A 62 2.65 24.19 -1.79
CA ASP A 62 3.31 25.49 -1.75
C ASP A 62 2.63 26.44 -0.76
N HIS A 63 1.31 26.51 -0.79
CA HIS A 63 0.51 27.35 0.09
C HIS A 63 0.57 26.93 1.56
N ILE A 64 0.56 25.63 1.84
CA ILE A 64 0.67 25.09 3.19
C ILE A 64 2.08 25.35 3.71
N CYS A 65 3.13 24.98 2.98
CA CYS A 65 4.51 25.23 3.38
C CYS A 65 4.81 26.72 3.61
N SER A 66 4.16 27.66 2.89
CA SER A 66 4.31 29.09 3.16
C SER A 66 3.67 29.59 4.47
N ARG A 67 2.79 28.79 5.09
CA ARG A 67 1.98 29.16 6.26
C ARG A 67 2.22 28.29 7.49
N LEU A 68 3.01 27.23 7.36
CA LEU A 68 3.29 26.29 8.44
C LEU A 68 4.27 26.90 9.44
N CYS A 69 3.98 26.70 10.73
CA CYS A 69 4.94 26.85 11.81
C CYS A 69 5.43 25.46 12.19
N SER A 70 6.74 25.20 12.05
CA SER A 70 7.35 23.89 12.29
C SER A 70 7.14 23.39 13.71
N GLU A 71 7.06 24.27 14.70
CA GLU A 71 6.89 23.90 16.12
C GLU A 71 5.50 23.34 16.42
N LYS A 72 4.50 23.58 15.56
CA LYS A 72 3.12 23.10 15.73
C LYS A 72 2.87 21.75 15.07
N ILE A 73 3.87 21.20 14.39
CA ILE A 73 3.78 19.95 13.64
C ILE A 73 4.15 18.79 14.57
N ARG A 74 3.22 17.85 14.73
CA ARG A 74 3.42 16.66 15.57
C ARG A 74 3.52 15.36 14.78
N SER A 75 2.94 15.32 13.59
CA SER A 75 3.06 14.19 12.68
C SER A 75 3.35 14.70 11.28
N LEU A 76 4.34 14.10 10.62
CA LEU A 76 4.73 14.46 9.27
C LEU A 76 4.92 13.19 8.43
N ILE A 77 4.20 13.13 7.31
CA ILE A 77 4.36 12.10 6.29
C ILE A 77 4.79 12.79 5.00
N LEU A 78 6.00 12.46 4.53
CA LEU A 78 6.53 12.95 3.25
C LEU A 78 6.78 11.78 2.31
N THR A 79 6.62 12.02 1.00
CA THR A 79 6.88 10.98 0.01
C THR A 79 7.41 11.50 -1.31
N ASN A 80 8.43 10.85 -1.85
CA ASN A 80 8.83 10.99 -3.26
C ASN A 80 8.11 9.93 -4.12
N SER A 81 6.79 9.85 -3.98
CA SER A 81 5.96 8.94 -4.78
C SER A 81 5.91 9.38 -6.24
N LEU A 82 5.33 8.53 -7.10
CA LEU A 82 5.08 8.88 -8.51
C LEU A 82 4.15 10.10 -8.66
N SER A 83 3.28 10.34 -7.67
CA SER A 83 2.34 11.46 -7.66
C SER A 83 2.97 12.76 -7.14
N THR A 84 4.05 12.67 -6.37
CA THR A 84 4.71 13.81 -5.70
C THR A 84 6.24 13.70 -5.82
N PRO A 85 6.80 13.63 -7.05
CA PRO A 85 8.23 13.55 -7.26
C PRO A 85 8.99 14.69 -6.57
N TYR A 86 10.13 14.36 -5.95
CA TYR A 86 11.01 15.29 -5.22
C TYR A 86 10.35 16.13 -4.12
N GLN A 87 9.20 15.70 -3.58
CA GLN A 87 8.52 16.39 -2.50
C GLN A 87 9.42 16.57 -1.27
N ILE A 88 10.16 15.54 -0.85
CA ILE A 88 11.02 15.60 0.33
C ILE A 88 12.11 16.67 0.13
N ARG A 89 12.80 16.64 -1.02
CA ARG A 89 13.79 17.66 -1.37
C ARG A 89 13.18 19.07 -1.38
N THR A 90 11.98 19.22 -1.95
CA THR A 90 11.28 20.51 -1.99
C THR A 90 10.91 20.99 -0.59
N PHE A 91 10.52 20.08 0.30
CA PHE A 91 10.23 20.39 1.70
C PHE A 91 11.49 20.84 2.45
N LEU A 92 12.60 20.12 2.28
CA LEU A 92 13.90 20.44 2.89
C LEU A 92 14.46 21.79 2.43
N SER A 93 14.16 22.21 1.20
CA SER A 93 14.54 23.55 0.73
C SER A 93 13.88 24.71 1.51
N ARG A 94 12.85 24.41 2.32
CA ARG A 94 12.07 25.41 3.08
C ARG A 94 12.20 25.26 4.59
N PHE A 95 12.46 24.04 5.05
CA PHE A 95 12.49 23.72 6.46
C PHE A 95 13.72 22.89 6.78
N SER A 96 14.35 23.21 7.91
CA SER A 96 15.35 22.36 8.53
C SER A 96 14.72 21.56 9.66
N PHE A 97 15.12 20.30 9.82
CA PHE A 97 14.46 19.36 10.74
C PHE A 97 14.69 19.67 12.23
N ASP A 98 15.66 20.52 12.55
CA ASP A 98 15.92 21.04 13.90
C ASP A 98 14.78 21.96 14.39
N GLN A 99 14.03 22.57 13.46
CA GLN A 99 12.91 23.46 13.75
C GLN A 99 11.65 22.72 14.24
N PHE A 100 11.60 21.38 14.11
CA PHE A 100 10.43 20.57 14.46
C PHE A 100 10.54 20.02 15.89
N SER A 101 10.62 20.92 16.86
CA SER A 101 10.88 20.61 18.28
C SER A 101 9.83 19.71 18.94
N ASN A 102 8.60 19.67 18.42
CA ASN A 102 7.48 18.89 18.94
C ASN A 102 7.11 17.68 18.08
N LEU A 103 7.93 17.31 17.10
CA LEU A 103 7.63 16.20 16.19
C LEU A 103 7.57 14.88 16.95
N GLN A 104 6.44 14.19 16.87
CA GLN A 104 6.20 12.91 17.55
C GLN A 104 6.21 11.73 16.57
N SER A 105 5.85 11.97 15.31
CA SER A 105 5.78 10.94 14.28
C SER A 105 6.37 11.45 12.98
N LEU A 106 7.31 10.70 12.40
CA LEU A 106 7.89 10.95 11.10
C LEU A 106 7.77 9.71 10.22
N ASP A 107 7.22 9.87 9.02
CA ASP A 107 7.13 8.82 8.01
C ASP A 107 7.69 9.35 6.68
N LEU A 108 8.73 8.67 6.19
CA LEU A 108 9.48 9.05 5.00
C LEU A 108 9.33 7.94 3.97
N ILE A 109 8.62 8.20 2.88
CA ILE A 109 8.24 7.19 1.90
C ILE A 109 8.98 7.40 0.58
N LYS A 110 9.76 6.40 0.15
CA LYS A 110 10.64 6.45 -1.04
C LYS A 110 11.68 7.57 -0.95
N ILE A 111 12.27 7.75 0.22
CA ILE A 111 13.30 8.78 0.43
C ILE A 111 14.60 8.41 -0.28
N GLU A 112 15.25 9.43 -0.84
CA GLU A 112 16.58 9.33 -1.46
C GLU A 112 17.67 9.53 -0.42
N GLU A 113 18.81 8.87 -0.60
CA GLU A 113 19.94 8.84 0.32
C GLU A 113 20.36 10.22 0.86
N ASN A 114 20.58 11.19 -0.02
CA ASN A 114 21.03 12.53 0.36
C ASN A 114 20.03 13.25 1.27
N ASN A 115 18.72 13.09 0.99
CA ASN A 115 17.69 13.69 1.82
C ASN A 115 17.56 12.98 3.16
N LEU A 116 17.76 11.66 3.19
CA LEU A 116 17.75 10.92 4.45
C LEU A 116 18.92 11.35 5.34
N LEU A 117 20.12 11.50 4.79
CA LEU A 117 21.29 12.00 5.53
C LEU A 117 21.04 13.37 6.15
N GLU A 118 20.48 14.31 5.37
CA GLU A 118 20.15 15.66 5.83
C GLU A 118 19.12 15.64 6.99
N ILE A 119 18.08 14.80 6.88
CA ILE A 119 17.06 14.67 7.92
C ILE A 119 17.64 14.05 9.19
N LEU A 120 18.36 12.93 9.09
CA LEU A 120 18.91 12.23 10.24
C LEU A 120 19.96 13.07 11.00
N THR A 121 20.65 13.98 10.30
CA THR A 121 21.62 14.89 10.94
C THR A 121 20.94 15.94 11.81
N ASN A 122 19.74 16.39 11.42
CA ASN A 122 19.09 17.56 12.02
C ASN A 122 17.85 17.22 12.87
N ILE A 123 17.41 15.96 12.90
CA ILE A 123 16.16 15.58 13.57
C ILE A 123 16.24 15.70 15.10
N SER A 124 15.27 16.38 15.70
CA SER A 124 15.09 16.39 17.16
C SER A 124 14.56 15.05 17.67
N LEU A 125 15.29 14.44 18.60
CA LEU A 125 14.95 13.12 19.15
C LEU A 125 14.09 13.16 20.41
N HIS A 126 13.94 14.33 21.04
CA HIS A 126 13.36 14.45 22.38
C HIS A 126 11.87 14.08 22.44
N SER A 127 11.11 14.41 21.40
CA SER A 127 9.67 14.18 21.31
C SER A 127 9.28 13.00 20.42
N LEU A 128 10.23 12.43 19.67
CA LEU A 128 9.95 11.45 18.62
C LEU A 128 9.54 10.10 19.22
N LYS A 129 8.33 9.66 18.90
CA LYS A 129 7.75 8.39 19.35
C LYS A 129 7.58 7.36 18.24
N SER A 130 7.50 7.81 16.99
CA SER A 130 7.31 6.96 15.83
C SER A 130 8.22 7.41 14.70
N LEU A 131 9.00 6.47 14.17
CA LEU A 131 9.85 6.68 13.01
C LEU A 131 9.58 5.58 11.98
N SER A 132 9.27 6.00 10.75
CA SER A 132 9.04 5.12 9.61
C SER A 132 9.90 5.61 8.44
N ILE A 133 10.75 4.74 7.94
CA ILE A 133 11.65 5.02 6.82
C ILE A 133 11.47 3.93 5.78
N HIS A 134 11.04 4.32 4.60
CA HIS A 134 10.92 3.48 3.44
C HIS A 134 11.82 4.01 2.33
N CYS A 135 12.84 3.24 2.02
CA CYS A 135 13.83 3.57 1.03
C CYS A 135 13.38 3.14 -0.37
N SER A 136 13.89 3.79 -1.42
CA SER A 136 13.73 3.25 -2.78
C SER A 136 14.59 2.00 -2.96
N ALA A 137 14.01 0.96 -3.56
CA ALA A 137 14.52 -0.42 -3.63
C ALA A 137 15.91 -0.62 -4.29
N TRP A 138 16.58 0.45 -4.76
CA TRP A 138 17.79 0.39 -5.56
C TRP A 138 18.96 1.22 -5.01
N GLU A 139 18.79 1.88 -3.86
CA GLU A 139 19.88 2.65 -3.24
C GLU A 139 20.64 1.76 -2.25
N THR A 140 21.97 1.75 -2.35
CA THR A 140 22.87 1.22 -1.32
C THR A 140 23.24 2.35 -0.39
N TYR A 141 22.85 2.26 0.88
CA TYR A 141 23.07 3.36 1.82
C TYR A 141 24.51 3.38 2.34
N ASN A 142 25.13 4.55 2.31
CA ASN A 142 26.42 4.84 2.90
C ASN A 142 26.45 4.47 4.39
N TYR A 143 27.58 3.93 4.83
CA TYR A 143 27.91 3.65 6.23
C TYR A 143 27.52 4.78 7.19
N THR A 144 27.69 6.06 6.81
CA THR A 144 27.33 7.21 7.65
C THR A 144 25.84 7.21 8.04
N ILE A 145 24.93 6.90 7.10
CA ILE A 145 23.49 6.85 7.38
C ILE A 145 23.18 5.74 8.37
N ARG A 146 23.87 4.59 8.26
CA ARG A 146 23.70 3.47 9.17
C ARG A 146 24.12 3.84 10.59
N VAL A 147 25.27 4.49 10.74
CA VAL A 147 25.77 4.97 12.05
C VAL A 147 24.82 5.99 12.66
N LEU A 148 24.33 6.95 11.87
CA LEU A 148 23.37 7.96 12.34
C LEU A 148 22.05 7.32 12.76
N LEU A 149 21.50 6.44 11.92
CA LEU A 149 20.25 5.75 12.21
C LEU A 149 20.38 4.90 13.48
N SER A 150 21.49 4.16 13.64
CA SER A 150 21.78 3.39 14.85
C SER A 150 21.84 4.29 16.09
N SER A 151 22.57 5.40 16.02
CA SER A 151 22.64 6.39 17.11
C SER A 151 21.26 6.97 17.45
N ILE A 152 20.44 7.29 16.45
CA ILE A 152 19.09 7.82 16.62
C ILE A 152 18.21 6.80 17.33
N ILE A 153 18.22 5.55 16.85
CA ILE A 153 17.45 4.47 17.45
C ILE A 153 17.83 4.34 18.92
N VAL A 154 19.11 4.20 19.27
CA VAL A 154 19.58 4.05 20.66
C VAL A 154 19.16 5.22 21.56
N LYS A 155 19.32 6.46 21.08
CA LYS A 155 19.12 7.67 21.90
C LYS A 155 17.66 8.09 22.02
N SER A 156 16.80 7.59 21.15
CA SER A 156 15.39 7.97 21.07
C SER A 156 14.52 7.24 22.10
N LYS A 157 13.33 7.80 22.36
CA LYS A 157 12.27 7.16 23.15
C LYS A 157 11.18 6.59 22.23
N LEU A 158 11.59 5.95 21.13
CA LEU A 158 10.68 5.44 20.12
C LEU A 158 9.80 4.32 20.70
N GLU A 159 8.49 4.48 20.52
CA GLU A 159 7.50 3.44 20.78
C GLU A 159 7.22 2.60 19.52
N LYS A 160 7.45 3.17 18.32
CA LYS A 160 7.23 2.53 17.01
C LYS A 160 8.41 2.77 16.09
N LEU A 161 8.89 1.71 15.45
CA LEU A 161 9.93 1.76 14.43
C LEU A 161 9.53 0.91 13.22
N HIS A 162 9.58 1.51 12.04
CA HIS A 162 9.38 0.82 10.76
C HIS A 162 10.56 1.12 9.84
N LEU A 163 11.31 0.09 9.47
CA LEU A 163 12.45 0.20 8.57
C LEU A 163 12.24 -0.73 7.37
N ASN A 164 12.07 -0.09 6.21
CA ASN A 164 12.08 -0.72 4.91
C ASN A 164 13.34 -0.22 4.18
N ILE A 165 14.42 -0.95 4.41
CA ILE A 165 15.77 -0.69 3.90
C ILE A 165 16.27 -1.98 3.24
N SER A 166 17.02 -1.86 2.15
CA SER A 166 17.52 -2.97 1.34
C SER A 166 18.32 -4.00 2.16
N TYR A 167 18.16 -5.28 1.81
CA TYR A 167 18.86 -6.43 2.41
C TYR A 167 20.38 -6.25 2.52
N ARG A 168 21.02 -5.76 1.45
CA ARG A 168 22.49 -5.56 1.42
C ARG A 168 22.96 -4.53 2.45
N ASP A 169 22.05 -3.70 2.94
CA ASP A 169 22.36 -2.68 3.93
C ASP A 169 22.23 -3.14 5.39
N LEU A 170 21.58 -4.28 5.62
CA LEU A 170 21.32 -4.79 6.97
C LEU A 170 22.38 -5.79 7.45
N ASP A 171 23.00 -6.56 6.55
CA ASP A 171 24.07 -7.53 6.86
C ASP A 171 25.29 -6.91 7.59
N MET A 172 25.43 -5.58 7.60
CA MET A 172 26.49 -4.87 8.35
C MET A 172 25.96 -3.93 9.44
N ILE A 173 24.63 -3.83 9.64
CA ILE A 173 24.08 -3.13 10.80
C ILE A 173 24.14 -4.12 11.94
N SER A 174 25.15 -4.00 12.81
CA SER A 174 25.00 -4.56 14.15
C SER A 174 23.80 -3.85 14.78
N TRP A 175 22.67 -4.55 14.91
CA TRP A 175 21.47 -3.95 15.48
C TRP A 175 21.86 -3.36 16.83
N PRO A 176 21.71 -2.03 17.01
CA PRO A 176 21.95 -1.44 18.30
C PRO A 176 21.01 -2.08 19.33
N PRO A 177 21.34 -1.99 20.63
CA PRO A 177 20.35 -2.28 21.67
C PRO A 177 19.13 -1.39 21.42
N LEU A 178 18.04 -2.01 20.98
CA LEU A 178 16.80 -1.31 20.66
C LEU A 178 16.25 -0.61 21.90
N PRO A 179 15.53 0.52 21.75
CA PRO A 179 14.97 1.23 22.88
C PRO A 179 14.09 0.33 23.72
N THR A 180 14.27 0.37 25.03
CA THR A 180 13.42 -0.33 25.98
C THR A 180 11.96 0.17 25.93
N THR A 181 11.71 1.32 25.33
CA THR A 181 10.37 1.90 25.11
C THR A 181 9.67 1.34 23.87
N LEU A 182 10.37 0.60 23.01
CA LEU A 182 9.86 0.12 21.74
C LEU A 182 8.79 -0.96 21.95
N LYS A 183 7.60 -0.72 21.40
CA LYS A 183 6.43 -1.62 21.49
C LYS A 183 6.09 -2.25 20.14
N TYR A 184 6.39 -1.56 19.04
CA TYR A 184 6.07 -2.00 17.68
C TYR A 184 7.30 -1.89 16.80
N LEU A 185 7.68 -3.00 16.18
CA LEU A 185 8.79 -3.08 15.25
C LEU A 185 8.32 -3.70 13.93
N CYS A 186 8.62 -3.03 12.82
CA CYS A 186 8.37 -3.53 11.48
C CYS A 186 9.67 -3.47 10.68
N LEU A 187 10.12 -4.60 10.17
CA LEU A 187 11.34 -4.73 9.37
C LEU A 187 10.99 -5.35 8.02
N GLU A 188 11.51 -4.79 6.93
CA GLU A 188 11.39 -5.46 5.65
C GLU A 188 12.26 -6.71 5.61
N HIS A 189 13.50 -6.62 6.08
CA HIS A 189 14.47 -7.70 6.05
C HIS A 189 14.98 -8.01 7.45
N CYS A 190 15.07 -9.30 7.80
CA CYS A 190 15.58 -9.77 9.09
C CYS A 190 16.10 -11.20 8.96
N THR A 191 17.34 -11.46 9.33
CA THR A 191 17.88 -12.81 9.52
C THR A 191 17.34 -13.40 10.83
N PHE A 192 17.40 -14.73 10.95
CA PHE A 192 17.03 -15.40 12.20
C PHE A 192 17.90 -14.97 13.39
N GLN A 193 19.20 -14.73 13.18
CA GLN A 193 20.08 -14.25 14.22
C GLN A 193 19.65 -12.88 14.74
N GLU A 194 19.29 -11.95 13.85
CA GLU A 194 18.78 -10.64 14.22
C GLU A 194 17.45 -10.73 14.96
N TYR A 195 16.57 -11.62 14.55
CA TYR A 195 15.32 -11.91 15.27
C TYR A 195 15.61 -12.34 16.72
N CYS A 196 16.52 -13.29 16.92
CA CYS A 196 16.92 -13.73 18.26
C CYS A 196 17.53 -12.58 19.09
N MET A 197 18.38 -11.74 18.49
CA MET A 197 18.92 -10.55 19.15
C MET A 197 17.82 -9.54 19.55
N ILE A 198 16.87 -9.28 18.66
CA ILE A 198 15.73 -8.39 18.91
C ILE A 198 14.93 -8.89 20.10
N LEU A 199 14.60 -10.19 20.14
CA LEU A 199 13.84 -10.79 21.24
C LEU A 199 14.61 -10.75 22.56
N ARG A 200 15.92 -10.97 22.54
CA ARG A 200 16.78 -10.93 23.73
C ARG A 200 16.87 -9.54 24.33
N HIS A 201 16.94 -8.50 23.50
CA HIS A 201 17.22 -7.13 23.96
C HIS A 201 15.97 -6.25 24.09
N THR A 202 14.87 -6.56 23.41
CA THR A 202 13.67 -5.69 23.34
C THR A 202 12.53 -6.24 24.18
N THR A 203 12.67 -6.19 25.50
CA THR A 203 11.76 -6.86 26.45
C THR A 203 10.33 -6.29 26.47
N ASN A 204 10.11 -5.07 26.01
CA ASN A 204 8.78 -4.44 25.93
C ASN A 204 8.13 -4.50 24.54
N LEU A 205 8.70 -5.26 23.60
CA LEU A 205 8.13 -5.42 22.27
C LEU A 205 6.81 -6.19 22.36
N HIS A 206 5.72 -5.62 21.86
CA HIS A 206 4.41 -6.26 21.85
C HIS A 206 4.07 -6.83 20.47
N LYS A 207 4.45 -6.12 19.40
CA LYS A 207 4.19 -6.51 18.01
C LYS A 207 5.44 -6.44 17.16
N LEU A 208 5.70 -7.52 16.43
CA LEU A 208 6.78 -7.65 15.46
C LEU A 208 6.19 -7.98 14.08
N THR A 209 6.65 -7.28 13.05
CA THR A 209 6.30 -7.56 11.65
C THR A 209 7.57 -7.68 10.83
N LEU A 210 7.75 -8.81 10.16
CA LEU A 210 8.89 -9.09 9.31
C LEU A 210 8.35 -9.40 7.90
N THR A 211 8.81 -8.69 6.87
CA THR A 211 8.29 -8.85 5.50
C THR A 211 9.11 -9.81 4.64
N LYS A 212 10.36 -10.06 4.99
CA LYS A 212 11.28 -11.01 4.36
C LYS A 212 12.23 -11.48 5.44
N CYS A 213 12.09 -12.73 5.86
CA CYS A 213 12.93 -13.33 6.87
C CYS A 213 13.78 -14.45 6.27
N LEU A 214 15.07 -14.47 6.58
CA LEU A 214 16.01 -15.51 6.12
C LEU A 214 16.46 -16.38 7.30
N MET A 215 16.31 -17.69 7.14
CA MET A 215 16.73 -18.69 8.13
C MET A 215 18.19 -19.13 7.96
N HIS A 216 18.68 -19.14 6.73
CA HIS A 216 20.02 -19.60 6.42
C HIS A 216 21.05 -18.52 6.69
N THR A 217 22.20 -18.93 7.18
CA THR A 217 23.42 -18.12 7.15
C THR A 217 23.94 -18.01 5.72
N ILE A 218 24.88 -17.09 5.49
CA ILE A 218 25.48 -16.83 4.16
C ILE A 218 26.11 -18.10 3.55
N ASP A 219 26.52 -19.05 4.38
CA ASP A 219 27.09 -20.35 3.99
C ASP A 219 26.05 -21.46 3.75
N GLY A 220 24.75 -21.16 3.87
CA GLY A 220 23.66 -22.10 3.64
C GLY A 220 23.36 -23.05 4.81
N SER A 221 24.08 -22.93 5.94
CA SER A 221 23.75 -23.71 7.13
C SER A 221 22.50 -23.17 7.84
N ILE A 222 21.73 -24.07 8.47
CA ILE A 222 20.59 -23.70 9.31
C ILE A 222 21.16 -23.28 10.67
N TYR A 223 20.80 -22.08 11.12
CA TYR A 223 21.17 -21.62 12.45
C TYR A 223 20.59 -22.56 13.51
N GLN A 224 21.43 -23.14 14.35
CA GLN A 224 20.97 -23.96 15.48
C GLN A 224 20.44 -23.03 16.57
N SER A 225 19.16 -23.12 16.90
CA SER A 225 18.60 -22.39 18.03
C SER A 225 19.31 -22.81 19.30
N SER A 226 19.82 -21.86 20.09
CA SER A 226 19.91 -22.11 21.52
C SER A 226 18.47 -22.33 22.01
N ASP A 227 18.21 -23.35 22.83
CA ASP A 227 16.88 -23.64 23.42
C ASP A 227 16.39 -22.53 24.39
N GLU A 228 16.87 -21.29 24.22
CA GLU A 228 16.58 -20.16 25.08
C GLU A 228 15.22 -19.54 24.74
N ILE A 229 14.25 -19.72 25.63
CA ILE A 229 13.02 -18.94 25.62
C ILE A 229 13.37 -17.50 26.01
N TYR A 230 13.14 -16.55 25.11
CA TYR A 230 13.45 -15.16 25.37
C TYR A 230 12.40 -14.50 26.28
N PRO A 231 12.79 -13.62 27.22
CA PRO A 231 11.90 -12.94 28.17
C PRO A 231 11.05 -11.82 27.52
N SER A 232 10.69 -11.96 26.25
CA SER A 232 9.95 -10.98 25.48
C SER A 232 8.47 -10.92 25.88
N LYS A 233 7.87 -9.72 25.79
CA LYS A 233 6.41 -9.48 25.89
C LYS A 233 5.70 -9.58 24.55
N LEU A 234 6.34 -10.19 23.55
CA LEU A 234 5.78 -10.32 22.22
C LEU A 234 4.47 -11.11 22.26
N THR A 235 3.39 -10.49 21.80
CA THR A 235 2.05 -11.07 21.75
C THR A 235 1.54 -11.20 20.32
N SER A 236 2.05 -10.39 19.39
CA SER A 236 1.66 -10.42 17.98
C SER A 236 2.88 -10.52 17.07
N LEU A 237 2.88 -11.53 16.19
CA LEU A 237 3.91 -11.71 15.16
C LEU A 237 3.25 -11.75 13.77
N THR A 238 3.82 -11.02 12.82
CA THR A 238 3.45 -11.10 11.41
C THR A 238 4.67 -11.42 10.57
N LEU A 239 4.60 -12.52 9.81
CA LEU A 239 5.57 -12.86 8.78
C LEU A 239 4.90 -12.64 7.41
N GLY A 240 5.46 -11.75 6.61
CA GLY A 240 5.04 -11.46 5.23
C GLY A 240 6.04 -12.06 4.24
N ALA A 241 5.60 -12.42 3.03
CA ALA A 241 6.41 -12.76 1.86
C ALA A 241 7.72 -13.55 2.13
N CYS A 242 7.69 -14.49 3.09
CA CYS A 242 8.81 -15.36 3.41
C CYS A 242 8.68 -16.67 2.64
N PHE A 243 9.81 -17.23 2.22
CA PHE A 243 9.91 -18.65 1.88
C PHE A 243 10.46 -19.36 3.10
N MET A 244 9.69 -20.28 3.69
CA MET A 244 10.07 -20.95 4.93
C MET A 244 9.40 -22.31 5.05
N HIS A 245 10.16 -23.32 5.45
CA HIS A 245 9.65 -24.66 5.66
C HIS A 245 9.01 -24.84 7.04
N MET A 246 8.16 -25.86 7.21
CA MET A 246 7.50 -26.10 8.50
C MET A 246 8.51 -26.25 9.66
N LYS A 247 9.60 -26.99 9.46
CA LYS A 247 10.64 -27.18 10.50
C LYS A 247 11.28 -25.87 10.93
N GLU A 248 11.48 -24.96 9.98
CA GLU A 248 12.06 -23.64 10.23
C GLU A 248 11.06 -22.75 10.98
N LEU A 249 9.79 -22.78 10.60
CA LEU A 249 8.72 -22.10 11.34
C LEU A 249 8.59 -22.59 12.77
N GLU A 250 8.71 -23.91 12.99
CA GLU A 250 8.68 -24.49 14.34
C GLU A 250 9.82 -23.94 15.21
N ILE A 251 11.04 -23.87 14.67
CA ILE A 251 12.20 -23.27 15.36
C ILE A 251 11.92 -21.79 15.64
N PHE A 252 11.47 -21.05 14.64
CA PHE A 252 11.23 -19.61 14.73
C PHE A 252 10.20 -19.24 15.80
N LEU A 253 9.06 -19.94 15.79
CA LEU A 253 7.93 -19.67 16.68
C LEU A 253 8.18 -20.21 18.10
N SER A 254 9.03 -21.23 18.26
CA SER A 254 9.40 -21.79 19.57
C SER A 254 10.13 -20.77 20.46
N CYS A 255 10.78 -19.77 19.87
CA CYS A 255 11.40 -18.66 20.61
C CYS A 255 10.38 -17.76 21.34
N THR A 256 9.09 -17.82 20.97
CA THR A 256 8.05 -16.89 21.41
C THR A 256 6.75 -17.62 21.84
N PRO A 257 6.79 -18.42 22.93
CA PRO A 257 5.65 -19.23 23.35
C PRO A 257 4.44 -18.42 23.86
N LYS A 258 4.62 -17.11 24.12
CA LYS A 258 3.59 -16.20 24.65
C LYS A 258 2.74 -15.51 23.58
N LEU A 259 2.93 -15.84 22.30
CA LEU A 259 2.16 -15.25 21.22
C LEU A 259 0.67 -15.57 21.38
N SER A 260 -0.16 -14.52 21.29
CA SER A 260 -1.62 -14.63 21.23
C SER A 260 -2.16 -14.42 19.82
N HIS A 261 -1.38 -13.78 18.94
CA HIS A 261 -1.73 -13.55 17.55
C HIS A 261 -0.56 -13.86 16.61
N ILE A 262 -0.79 -14.71 15.62
CA ILE A 262 0.13 -14.99 14.53
C ILE A 262 -0.56 -14.70 13.20
N LYS A 263 0.16 -14.00 12.31
CA LYS A 263 -0.22 -13.80 10.91
C LYS A 263 0.90 -14.26 9.99
N LEU A 264 0.65 -15.24 9.12
CA LEU A 264 1.63 -15.79 8.19
C LEU A 264 1.22 -15.58 6.74
N ILE A 265 2.09 -14.99 5.93
CA ILE A 265 1.95 -14.93 4.48
C ILE A 265 3.24 -15.53 3.92
N ILE A 266 3.16 -16.79 3.49
CA ILE A 266 4.34 -17.62 3.20
C ILE A 266 4.20 -18.27 1.82
N TRP A 267 5.32 -18.37 1.12
CA TRP A 267 5.46 -19.21 -0.06
C TRP A 267 6.12 -20.52 0.32
N THR A 268 5.60 -21.61 -0.20
CA THR A 268 6.03 -22.97 0.15
C THR A 268 6.02 -23.88 -1.07
N GLU A 269 6.60 -25.07 -0.93
CA GLU A 269 6.65 -26.10 -1.96
C GLU A 269 5.52 -27.14 -1.71
N SER A 270 5.15 -27.91 -2.75
CA SER A 270 4.00 -28.83 -2.71
C SER A 270 4.07 -29.91 -1.64
N ASP A 271 5.28 -30.29 -1.27
CA ASP A 271 5.55 -31.42 -0.39
C ASP A 271 5.83 -30.95 1.05
N ASP A 272 5.74 -29.64 1.29
CA ASP A 272 5.94 -29.07 2.60
C ASP A 272 4.73 -29.29 3.49
N SER A 273 5.01 -29.61 4.74
CA SER A 273 3.97 -29.82 5.72
C SER A 273 3.38 -28.56 6.32
N VAL A 274 3.75 -27.38 5.82
CA VAL A 274 3.10 -26.10 6.18
C VAL A 274 1.60 -26.14 5.85
N MET A 275 1.19 -26.91 4.84
CA MET A 275 -0.22 -27.11 4.47
C MET A 275 -0.94 -28.23 5.24
N ASP A 276 -0.31 -28.84 6.25
CA ASP A 276 -0.91 -29.90 7.08
C ASP A 276 -1.46 -29.33 8.40
N GLY A 277 -2.79 -29.25 8.50
CA GLY A 277 -3.50 -28.76 9.68
C GLY A 277 -3.29 -29.58 10.94
N LYS A 278 -2.98 -30.88 10.83
CA LYS A 278 -2.70 -31.72 12.02
C LYS A 278 -1.37 -31.37 12.64
N LYS A 279 -0.34 -31.09 11.83
CA LYS A 279 0.96 -30.64 12.33
C LYS A 279 0.85 -29.28 13.02
N TRP A 280 0.09 -28.36 12.45
CA TRP A 280 -0.20 -27.08 13.10
C TRP A 280 -0.96 -27.25 14.41
N GLU A 281 -1.99 -28.10 14.46
CA GLU A 281 -2.72 -28.43 15.69
C GLU A 281 -1.79 -28.97 16.78
N ASP A 282 -0.95 -29.95 16.45
CA ASP A 282 0.03 -30.53 17.37
C ASP A 282 1.05 -29.49 17.86
N PHE A 283 1.60 -28.68 16.95
CA PHE A 283 2.58 -27.66 17.27
C PHE A 283 1.99 -26.56 18.16
N ILE A 284 0.83 -26.00 17.78
CA ILE A 284 0.17 -24.93 18.52
C ILE A 284 -0.19 -25.41 19.92
N SER A 285 -0.75 -26.62 20.04
CA SER A 285 -1.14 -27.20 21.33
C SER A 285 0.05 -27.41 22.27
N LYS A 286 1.24 -27.74 21.73
CA LYS A 286 2.45 -28.01 22.54
C LYS A 286 3.28 -26.76 22.83
N LYS A 287 3.40 -25.84 21.87
CA LYS A 287 4.39 -24.74 21.89
C LYS A 287 3.78 -23.34 21.95
N LEU A 288 2.51 -23.17 21.57
CA LEU A 288 1.83 -21.87 21.52
C LEU A 288 0.46 -21.92 22.22
N PRO A 289 0.40 -22.30 23.51
CA PRO A 289 -0.87 -22.53 24.21
C PRO A 289 -1.72 -21.27 24.41
N LEU A 290 -1.12 -20.08 24.29
CA LEU A 290 -1.81 -18.78 24.44
C LEU A 290 -2.36 -18.22 23.13
N LEU A 291 -2.19 -18.93 22.01
CA LEU A 291 -2.61 -18.47 20.69
C LEU A 291 -4.14 -18.42 20.60
N THR A 292 -4.70 -17.22 20.45
CA THR A 292 -6.14 -16.99 20.29
C THR A 292 -6.53 -16.65 18.86
N LYS A 293 -5.57 -16.12 18.08
CA LYS A 293 -5.79 -15.76 16.68
C LYS A 293 -4.67 -16.30 15.80
N PHE A 294 -5.03 -17.18 14.88
CA PHE A 294 -4.12 -17.69 13.85
C PHE A 294 -4.65 -17.32 12.46
N GLU A 295 -3.90 -16.50 11.76
CA GLU A 295 -4.22 -16.04 10.41
C GLU A 295 -3.11 -16.48 9.46
N PHE A 296 -3.46 -17.04 8.32
CA PHE A 296 -2.45 -17.48 7.35
C PHE A 296 -2.91 -17.40 5.90
N PHE A 297 -1.94 -17.28 5.01
CA PHE A 297 -2.06 -17.34 3.56
C PHE A 297 -0.81 -18.03 3.00
N PHE A 298 -0.98 -19.24 2.53
CA PHE A 298 0.07 -20.07 1.95
C PHE A 298 -0.16 -20.20 0.45
N ASP A 299 0.84 -19.80 -0.34
CA ASP A 299 0.81 -19.94 -1.80
C ASP A 299 1.90 -20.93 -2.20
N ASN A 300 1.53 -21.98 -2.93
CA ASN A 300 2.48 -22.96 -3.43
C ASN A 300 3.04 -22.51 -4.78
N SER A 301 4.33 -22.24 -4.84
CA SER A 301 4.98 -21.69 -6.03
C SER A 301 5.30 -22.73 -7.11
N ILE A 302 5.16 -24.03 -6.83
CA ILE A 302 5.54 -25.11 -7.76
C ILE A 302 4.30 -25.63 -8.51
N HIS A 303 4.43 -25.77 -9.83
CA HIS A 303 3.41 -26.38 -10.68
C HIS A 303 3.12 -27.81 -10.27
N ILE A 304 1.94 -28.05 -9.71
CA ILE A 304 1.55 -29.39 -9.27
C ILE A 304 0.88 -30.15 -10.41
N ASN A 305 1.29 -31.41 -10.63
CA ASN A 305 0.65 -32.29 -11.59
C ASN A 305 -0.77 -32.66 -11.11
N ARG A 306 -1.77 -32.30 -11.91
CA ARG A 306 -3.20 -32.50 -11.61
C ARG A 306 -3.57 -33.98 -11.38
N ASN A 307 -2.82 -34.92 -11.96
CA ASN A 307 -3.15 -36.34 -11.93
C ASN A 307 -2.86 -37.03 -10.57
N SER A 308 -2.11 -36.39 -9.68
CA SER A 308 -1.74 -36.93 -8.36
C SER A 308 -2.33 -36.15 -7.18
N LEU A 309 -3.19 -35.17 -7.45
CA LEU A 309 -3.63 -34.19 -6.48
C LEU A 309 -4.97 -34.55 -5.82
N ASN A 310 -4.92 -34.87 -4.52
CA ASN A 310 -6.11 -34.93 -3.68
C ASN A 310 -6.27 -33.59 -2.94
N ILE A 311 -6.83 -32.57 -3.59
CA ILE A 311 -7.02 -31.23 -2.97
C ILE A 311 -7.83 -31.34 -1.66
N GLN A 312 -8.78 -32.28 -1.63
CA GLN A 312 -9.61 -32.54 -0.46
C GLN A 312 -8.78 -33.02 0.75
N SER A 313 -7.66 -33.72 0.55
CA SER A 313 -6.82 -34.18 1.67
C SER A 313 -6.17 -33.03 2.43
N TYR A 314 -5.85 -31.91 1.77
CA TYR A 314 -5.32 -30.73 2.45
C TYR A 314 -6.35 -30.17 3.45
N ILE A 315 -7.61 -30.02 3.03
CA ILE A 315 -8.68 -29.50 3.90
C ILE A 315 -9.08 -30.48 5.00
N GLN A 316 -9.04 -31.80 4.75
CA GLN A 316 -9.37 -32.81 5.76
C GLN A 316 -8.53 -32.67 7.04
N SER A 317 -7.27 -32.21 6.92
CA SER A 317 -6.41 -31.97 8.08
C SER A 317 -6.86 -30.81 8.98
N PHE A 318 -7.73 -29.91 8.50
CA PHE A 318 -8.30 -28.77 9.23
C PHE A 318 -9.75 -28.99 9.70
N GLN A 319 -10.29 -30.22 9.57
CA GLN A 319 -11.67 -30.55 9.95
C GLN A 319 -11.78 -31.14 11.37
N THR A 320 -10.77 -30.96 12.22
CA THR A 320 -10.80 -31.44 13.60
C THR A 320 -11.56 -30.47 14.52
N PRO A 321 -12.04 -30.93 15.69
CA PRO A 321 -12.69 -30.06 16.67
C PRO A 321 -11.81 -28.88 17.13
N PHE A 322 -10.48 -29.03 17.09
CA PHE A 322 -9.55 -27.95 17.38
C PHE A 322 -9.80 -26.73 16.48
N TRP A 323 -9.90 -26.94 15.16
CA TRP A 323 -10.10 -25.86 14.20
C TRP A 323 -11.54 -25.35 14.23
N LEU A 324 -12.53 -26.25 14.22
CA LEU A 324 -13.93 -25.89 13.96
C LEU A 324 -14.70 -25.45 15.21
N GLU A 325 -14.47 -26.10 16.34
CA GLU A 325 -15.27 -25.92 17.57
C GLU A 325 -14.53 -25.08 18.61
N LYS A 326 -13.25 -25.38 18.85
CA LYS A 326 -12.46 -24.70 19.89
C LYS A 326 -12.05 -23.30 19.47
N HIS A 327 -11.53 -23.15 18.25
CA HIS A 327 -10.93 -21.91 17.78
C HIS A 327 -11.75 -21.16 16.73
N HIS A 328 -12.67 -21.86 16.04
CA HIS A 328 -13.43 -21.31 14.91
C HIS A 328 -12.52 -20.71 13.82
N TRP A 329 -11.37 -21.34 13.57
CA TRP A 329 -10.42 -20.94 12.54
C TRP A 329 -10.76 -21.69 11.26
N TYR A 330 -11.60 -21.07 10.43
CA TYR A 330 -12.02 -21.64 9.15
C TYR A 330 -10.92 -21.49 8.10
N VAL A 331 -10.82 -22.46 7.20
CA VAL A 331 -9.74 -22.57 6.21
C VAL A 331 -10.34 -22.87 4.84
N THR A 332 -9.78 -22.25 3.81
CA THR A 332 -10.14 -22.48 2.41
C THR A 332 -8.90 -22.88 1.61
N CYS A 333 -9.06 -23.85 0.72
CA CYS A 333 -8.05 -24.34 -0.20
C CYS A 333 -8.57 -24.14 -1.62
N ASP A 334 -7.88 -23.31 -2.39
CA ASP A 334 -8.14 -23.07 -3.80
C ASP A 334 -7.02 -23.69 -4.65
N TYR A 335 -7.39 -24.58 -5.57
CA TYR A 335 -6.51 -25.02 -6.64
C TYR A 335 -6.81 -24.22 -7.90
N ILE A 336 -5.84 -23.41 -8.33
CA ILE A 336 -5.94 -22.57 -9.51
C ILE A 336 -5.48 -23.40 -10.71
N THR A 337 -6.42 -23.75 -11.59
CA THR A 337 -6.21 -24.72 -12.67
C THR A 337 -5.26 -24.24 -13.76
N ILE A 338 -5.24 -22.93 -14.07
CA ILE A 338 -4.44 -22.34 -15.15
C ILE A 338 -2.95 -22.31 -14.76
N SER A 339 -2.66 -21.92 -13.53
CA SER A 339 -1.29 -21.84 -13.02
C SER A 339 -0.83 -23.12 -12.32
N SER A 340 -1.73 -24.08 -12.10
CA SER A 340 -1.47 -25.29 -11.30
C SER A 340 -0.94 -24.99 -9.89
N ILE A 341 -1.46 -23.94 -9.26
CA ILE A 341 -1.06 -23.46 -7.93
C ILE A 341 -2.11 -23.86 -6.89
N ILE A 342 -1.65 -24.25 -5.70
CA ILE A 342 -2.52 -24.40 -4.52
C ILE A 342 -2.33 -23.20 -3.61
N ARG A 343 -3.47 -22.67 -3.15
CA ARG A 343 -3.54 -21.59 -2.20
C ARG A 343 -4.39 -21.99 -1.02
N LEU A 344 -3.79 -22.01 0.18
CA LEU A 344 -4.44 -22.38 1.42
C LEU A 344 -4.44 -21.19 2.38
N TYR A 345 -5.60 -20.78 2.88
CA TYR A 345 -5.71 -19.57 3.70
C TYR A 345 -6.80 -19.66 4.76
N SER A 346 -6.57 -18.97 5.87
CA SER A 346 -7.57 -18.79 6.93
C SER A 346 -8.64 -17.77 6.52
N LEU A 347 -9.84 -17.91 7.08
CA LEU A 347 -10.90 -16.91 7.01
C LEU A 347 -11.02 -16.16 8.35
N PRO A 348 -11.16 -14.82 8.34
CA PRO A 348 -11.14 -13.95 7.17
C PRO A 348 -9.76 -13.90 6.48
N ILE A 349 -9.75 -13.61 5.17
CA ILE A 349 -8.51 -13.55 4.37
C ILE A 349 -7.57 -12.52 4.98
N CYS A 350 -6.38 -12.94 5.42
CA CYS A 350 -5.46 -12.04 6.12
C CYS A 350 -4.62 -11.16 5.17
N HIS A 351 -4.65 -11.44 3.86
CA HIS A 351 -3.90 -10.71 2.85
C HIS A 351 -4.71 -9.53 2.29
N SER A 352 -4.12 -8.33 2.25
CA SER A 352 -4.81 -7.13 1.79
C SER A 352 -4.95 -7.05 0.27
N SER A 353 -4.07 -7.75 -0.46
CA SER A 353 -4.11 -7.91 -1.92
C SER A 353 -4.59 -9.30 -2.32
N PHE A 354 -5.46 -9.43 -3.30
CA PHE A 354 -5.98 -10.73 -3.69
C PHE A 354 -6.09 -10.86 -5.21
N ILE A 355 -5.60 -11.99 -5.76
CA ILE A 355 -5.82 -12.32 -7.17
C ILE A 355 -7.07 -13.18 -7.25
N TYR A 356 -8.12 -12.63 -7.85
CA TYR A 356 -9.39 -13.32 -7.99
C TYR A 356 -9.38 -14.23 -9.21
N TYR A 357 -9.79 -15.48 -9.00
CA TYR A 357 -10.06 -16.46 -10.05
C TYR A 357 -11.54 -16.88 -9.99
N THR A 358 -12.16 -17.01 -11.17
CA THR A 358 -13.51 -17.55 -11.35
C THR A 358 -13.57 -19.04 -11.00
N ASN A 359 -14.77 -19.53 -10.71
CA ASN A 359 -15.00 -20.95 -10.43
C ASN A 359 -14.66 -21.84 -11.63
N SER A 360 -14.76 -21.32 -12.86
CA SER A 360 -14.29 -22.02 -14.06
C SER A 360 -12.79 -22.31 -14.03
N ASN A 361 -11.99 -21.51 -13.31
CA ASN A 361 -10.54 -21.63 -13.24
C ASN A 361 -10.03 -22.09 -11.88
N LYS A 362 -10.91 -22.37 -10.92
CA LYS A 362 -10.51 -22.85 -9.59
C LYS A 362 -11.39 -23.96 -9.06
N ILE A 363 -10.77 -24.88 -8.32
CA ILE A 363 -11.47 -25.84 -7.48
C ILE A 363 -11.28 -25.38 -6.04
N SER A 364 -12.37 -25.19 -5.30
CA SER A 364 -12.33 -24.64 -3.94
C SER A 364 -12.96 -25.61 -2.95
N TYR A 365 -12.28 -25.81 -1.81
CA TYR A 365 -12.80 -26.54 -0.66
C TYR A 365 -12.64 -25.66 0.58
N SER A 366 -13.67 -25.62 1.42
CA SER A 366 -13.64 -24.83 2.66
C SER A 366 -14.12 -25.67 3.84
N THR A 367 -13.61 -25.38 5.02
CA THR A 367 -14.17 -25.90 6.27
C THR A 367 -15.39 -25.12 6.75
N LEU A 368 -15.69 -23.97 6.12
CA LEU A 368 -16.89 -23.19 6.41
C LEU A 368 -18.12 -23.86 5.79
N THR A 369 -19.20 -24.00 6.58
CA THR A 369 -20.48 -24.48 6.06
C THR A 369 -21.18 -23.38 5.24
N PRO A 370 -21.91 -23.73 4.15
CA PRO A 370 -22.56 -22.76 3.26
C PRO A 370 -23.60 -21.83 3.93
N THR A 371 -24.00 -22.14 5.16
CA THR A 371 -25.00 -21.40 5.94
C THR A 371 -24.45 -20.11 6.57
N ILE A 372 -23.12 -19.95 6.64
CA ILE A 372 -22.48 -18.77 7.23
C ILE A 372 -22.26 -17.73 6.13
N ASN A 373 -22.67 -16.49 6.39
CA ASN A 373 -22.66 -15.38 5.43
C ASN A 373 -21.20 -15.06 4.99
N SER A 374 -20.78 -15.60 3.85
CA SER A 374 -19.40 -15.51 3.33
C SER A 374 -18.90 -14.08 3.13
N ASN A 375 -19.82 -13.12 2.97
CA ASN A 375 -19.54 -11.69 2.77
C ASN A 375 -18.80 -11.03 3.95
N GLU A 376 -18.98 -11.53 5.18
CA GLU A 376 -18.25 -10.99 6.35
C GLU A 376 -16.79 -11.47 6.41
N LEU A 377 -16.42 -12.51 5.67
CA LEU A 377 -15.10 -13.17 5.81
C LEU A 377 -14.05 -12.68 4.81
N ILE A 378 -14.39 -11.70 3.98
CA ILE A 378 -13.51 -11.21 2.90
C ILE A 378 -13.24 -9.69 3.02
N HIS A 379 -13.76 -9.07 4.08
CA HIS A 379 -13.68 -7.63 4.32
C HIS A 379 -12.27 -7.05 4.46
N GLN A 380 -11.24 -7.88 4.60
CA GLN A 380 -9.85 -7.42 4.74
C GLN A 380 -9.15 -7.18 3.39
N VAL A 381 -9.76 -7.61 2.27
CA VAL A 381 -9.21 -7.39 0.93
C VAL A 381 -9.53 -5.96 0.48
N HIS A 382 -8.47 -5.18 0.26
CA HIS A 382 -8.56 -3.77 -0.19
C HIS A 382 -7.99 -3.59 -1.60
N GLU A 383 -7.09 -4.48 -2.02
CA GLU A 383 -6.53 -4.50 -3.35
C GLU A 383 -6.91 -5.80 -4.06
N MET A 384 -7.38 -5.72 -5.30
CA MET A 384 -7.75 -6.88 -6.09
C MET A 384 -7.11 -6.82 -7.47
N THR A 385 -6.60 -7.96 -7.92
CA THR A 385 -6.21 -8.17 -9.32
C THR A 385 -7.16 -9.19 -9.95
N LEU A 386 -7.68 -8.86 -11.12
CA LEU A 386 -8.57 -9.71 -11.90
C LEU A 386 -8.02 -9.86 -13.32
N ASN A 387 -7.80 -11.10 -13.74
CA ASN A 387 -7.53 -11.39 -15.13
C ASN A 387 -8.84 -11.61 -15.87
N LEU A 388 -9.33 -10.57 -16.55
CA LEU A 388 -10.57 -10.68 -17.30
C LEU A 388 -10.43 -11.68 -18.45
N ASN A 389 -9.21 -11.94 -18.91
CA ASN A 389 -8.93 -12.84 -20.03
C ASN A 389 -9.13 -14.32 -19.72
N GLU A 390 -9.35 -14.63 -18.45
CA GLU A 390 -9.60 -15.98 -17.96
C GLU A 390 -11.06 -16.13 -17.51
N THR A 391 -11.82 -15.03 -17.40
CA THR A 391 -13.19 -15.02 -16.89
C THR A 391 -14.25 -15.34 -17.94
N ILE A 392 -14.15 -16.51 -18.59
CA ILE A 392 -15.25 -17.00 -19.44
C ILE A 392 -16.30 -17.64 -18.51
N GLU A 393 -17.22 -16.84 -17.96
CA GLU A 393 -18.50 -17.36 -17.46
C GLU A 393 -19.52 -17.26 -18.58
N THR A 394 -20.24 -18.35 -18.86
CA THR A 394 -21.37 -18.33 -19.80
C THR A 394 -22.49 -17.48 -19.22
N ASN A 395 -23.30 -16.84 -20.07
CA ASN A 395 -24.42 -15.98 -19.64
C ASN A 395 -25.36 -16.65 -18.61
N ASP A 396 -25.42 -17.98 -18.60
CA ASP A 396 -26.29 -18.78 -17.73
C ASP A 396 -25.80 -18.86 -16.28
N GLU A 397 -24.50 -18.70 -16.00
CA GLU A 397 -23.97 -18.68 -14.62
C GLU A 397 -24.15 -17.33 -13.93
N ILE A 398 -24.14 -16.24 -14.71
CA ILE A 398 -24.32 -14.86 -14.22
C ILE A 398 -25.79 -14.57 -13.92
N GLN A 399 -26.72 -15.11 -14.71
CA GLN A 399 -28.17 -14.92 -14.48
C GLN A 399 -28.67 -15.65 -13.23
N ASN A 400 -28.04 -16.78 -12.87
CA ASN A 400 -28.43 -17.58 -11.70
C ASN A 400 -27.78 -17.12 -10.38
N LYS A 401 -26.76 -16.24 -10.44
CA LYS A 401 -26.15 -15.59 -9.27
C LYS A 401 -26.62 -14.13 -9.17
N GLN A 402 -27.91 -13.91 -8.93
CA GLN A 402 -28.35 -12.63 -8.36
C GLN A 402 -27.86 -12.57 -6.90
N LEU A 403 -26.57 -12.25 -6.72
CA LEU A 403 -26.09 -11.80 -5.43
C LEU A 403 -26.73 -10.43 -5.19
N GLU A 404 -27.54 -10.30 -4.13
CA GLU A 404 -28.13 -9.02 -3.74
C GLU A 404 -27.06 -7.93 -3.48
N TYR A 405 -25.80 -8.32 -3.27
CA TYR A 405 -24.70 -7.43 -2.95
C TYR A 405 -23.34 -7.93 -3.46
N PRO A 406 -22.38 -7.02 -3.76
CA PRO A 406 -21.04 -7.40 -4.17
C PRO A 406 -20.29 -8.14 -3.05
N MET A 407 -19.55 -9.18 -3.45
CA MET A 407 -18.78 -10.07 -2.57
C MET A 407 -17.62 -9.33 -1.87
N PHE A 408 -16.97 -8.39 -2.55
CA PHE A 408 -15.80 -7.64 -2.08
C PHE A 408 -16.13 -6.15 -1.97
N ARG A 409 -16.75 -5.75 -0.85
CA ARG A 409 -17.22 -4.37 -0.64
C ARG A 409 -16.13 -3.36 -0.26
N LYS A 410 -15.02 -3.82 0.33
CA LYS A 410 -13.93 -2.95 0.84
C LYS A 410 -12.75 -2.79 -0.12
N VAL A 411 -12.86 -3.34 -1.33
CA VAL A 411 -11.83 -3.15 -2.36
C VAL A 411 -11.85 -1.69 -2.79
N THR A 412 -10.72 -1.01 -2.67
CA THR A 412 -10.55 0.38 -3.12
C THR A 412 -9.53 0.49 -4.25
N CYS A 413 -8.75 -0.57 -4.47
CA CYS A 413 -7.74 -0.66 -5.51
C CYS A 413 -8.01 -1.85 -6.41
N LEU A 414 -8.27 -1.62 -7.70
CA LEU A 414 -8.57 -2.66 -8.68
C LEU A 414 -7.53 -2.67 -9.80
N SER A 415 -6.98 -3.83 -10.11
CA SER A 415 -6.11 -4.06 -11.27
C SER A 415 -6.76 -5.05 -12.23
N LEU A 416 -6.88 -4.67 -13.49
CA LEU A 416 -7.54 -5.43 -14.54
C LEU A 416 -6.55 -5.78 -15.65
N ASN A 417 -6.42 -7.06 -15.98
CA ASN A 417 -5.69 -7.50 -17.18
C ASN A 417 -6.67 -7.75 -18.32
N VAL A 418 -6.41 -7.14 -19.49
CA VAL A 418 -7.31 -7.15 -20.65
C VAL A 418 -6.53 -7.41 -21.95
N ASP A 419 -6.89 -8.44 -22.70
CA ASP A 419 -6.27 -8.84 -23.98
C ASP A 419 -7.17 -8.62 -25.20
N GLY A 420 -8.35 -8.03 -24.99
CA GLY A 420 -9.32 -7.67 -26.03
C GLY A 420 -10.01 -8.84 -26.73
N ARG A 421 -9.86 -10.09 -26.26
CA ARG A 421 -10.58 -11.27 -26.78
C ARG A 421 -11.97 -11.47 -26.17
N TYR A 422 -12.53 -10.48 -25.47
CA TYR A 422 -13.63 -10.72 -24.54
C TYR A 422 -15.04 -10.26 -24.98
N PRO A 423 -16.08 -11.08 -24.68
CA PRO A 423 -17.48 -10.79 -24.95
C PRO A 423 -18.12 -9.89 -23.89
N TYR A 424 -19.21 -9.23 -24.27
CA TYR A 424 -19.96 -8.14 -23.64
C TYR A 424 -20.53 -8.34 -22.20
N THR A 425 -20.07 -9.32 -21.41
CA THR A 425 -20.68 -9.72 -20.12
C THR A 425 -19.97 -9.24 -18.86
N SER A 426 -18.81 -8.58 -18.98
CA SER A 426 -17.87 -8.35 -17.88
C SER A 426 -18.22 -7.21 -16.91
N SER A 427 -18.96 -6.16 -17.30
CA SER A 427 -19.32 -5.08 -16.35
C SER A 427 -20.34 -5.53 -15.29
N ARG A 428 -21.33 -6.34 -15.70
CA ARG A 428 -22.29 -6.96 -14.77
C ARG A 428 -21.61 -7.94 -13.83
N PHE A 429 -20.69 -8.75 -14.36
CA PHE A 429 -19.86 -9.66 -13.57
C PHE A 429 -18.99 -8.89 -12.56
N LEU A 430 -18.32 -7.82 -12.97
CA LEU A 430 -17.55 -6.97 -12.07
C LEU A 430 -18.41 -6.40 -10.93
N ARG A 431 -19.62 -5.92 -11.24
CA ARG A 431 -20.57 -5.40 -10.25
C ARG A 431 -21.07 -6.47 -9.27
N ALA A 432 -21.12 -7.74 -9.68
CA ALA A 432 -21.49 -8.85 -8.80
C ALA A 432 -20.36 -9.20 -7.80
N ILE A 433 -19.11 -8.92 -8.16
CA ILE A 433 -17.95 -9.25 -7.33
C ILE A 433 -17.52 -8.06 -6.49
N ILE A 434 -17.51 -6.86 -7.05
CA ILE A 434 -16.90 -5.67 -6.48
C ILE A 434 -17.88 -4.51 -6.52
N ASP A 435 -17.88 -3.73 -5.45
CA ASP A 435 -18.51 -2.41 -5.47
C ASP A 435 -17.63 -1.44 -6.28
N LEU A 436 -17.96 -1.23 -7.55
CA LEU A 436 -17.18 -0.32 -8.42
C LEU A 436 -17.17 1.13 -7.92
N SER A 437 -18.18 1.54 -7.14
CA SER A 437 -18.26 2.89 -6.59
C SER A 437 -17.26 3.15 -5.47
N SER A 438 -16.76 2.12 -4.80
CA SER A 438 -15.75 2.26 -3.74
C SER A 438 -14.31 2.31 -4.27
N ILE A 439 -14.11 2.12 -5.58
CA ILE A 439 -12.79 2.14 -6.21
C ILE A 439 -12.22 3.56 -6.27
N VAL A 440 -11.07 3.73 -5.64
CA VAL A 440 -10.28 4.96 -5.62
C VAL A 440 -9.10 4.90 -6.60
N ARG A 441 -8.55 3.69 -6.81
CA ARG A 441 -7.42 3.44 -7.72
C ARG A 441 -7.75 2.31 -8.69
N LEU A 442 -7.69 2.61 -9.98
CA LEU A 442 -7.88 1.63 -11.05
C LEU A 442 -6.62 1.51 -11.90
N THR A 443 -6.18 0.28 -12.13
CA THR A 443 -5.10 -0.06 -13.06
C THR A 443 -5.66 -0.95 -14.16
N ILE A 444 -5.37 -0.62 -15.42
CA ILE A 444 -5.76 -1.38 -16.59
C ILE A 444 -4.49 -1.74 -17.36
N HIS A 445 -4.20 -3.04 -17.44
CA HIS A 445 -3.12 -3.60 -18.22
C HIS A 445 -3.67 -4.12 -19.55
N LEU A 446 -3.22 -3.51 -20.65
CA LEU A 446 -3.56 -3.90 -22.02
C LEU A 446 -2.47 -4.84 -22.56
N LEU A 447 -2.83 -6.10 -22.81
CA LEU A 447 -1.87 -7.17 -23.10
C LEU A 447 -1.48 -7.27 -24.58
N THR A 448 -2.46 -7.27 -25.50
CA THR A 448 -2.21 -7.62 -26.91
C THR A 448 -3.00 -6.81 -27.94
N CYS A 449 -3.86 -5.89 -27.49
CA CYS A 449 -4.75 -5.16 -28.39
C CYS A 449 -4.35 -3.70 -28.59
N ASP A 450 -4.30 -3.30 -29.87
CA ASP A 450 -4.31 -1.88 -30.22
C ASP A 450 -5.67 -1.27 -29.84
N PHE A 451 -5.67 -0.45 -28.78
CA PHE A 451 -6.85 0.26 -28.27
C PHE A 451 -7.54 1.10 -29.35
N SER A 452 -6.79 1.53 -30.38
CA SER A 452 -7.36 2.37 -31.42
C SER A 452 -8.22 1.62 -32.43
N GLN A 453 -7.95 0.33 -32.64
CA GLN A 453 -8.67 -0.49 -33.63
C GLN A 453 -9.80 -1.31 -33.01
N ASN A 454 -9.85 -1.46 -31.69
CA ASN A 454 -10.85 -2.25 -31.00
C ASN A 454 -11.93 -1.37 -30.35
N SER A 455 -13.01 -1.05 -31.09
CA SER A 455 -14.14 -0.25 -30.58
C SER A 455 -14.78 -0.87 -29.34
N THR A 456 -14.90 -2.20 -29.31
CA THR A 456 -15.48 -2.95 -28.19
C THR A 456 -14.69 -2.76 -26.90
N LEU A 457 -13.36 -2.81 -26.98
CA LEU A 457 -12.48 -2.53 -25.84
C LEU A 457 -12.67 -1.10 -25.31
N ARG A 458 -12.86 -0.12 -26.21
CA ARG A 458 -13.11 1.27 -25.81
C ARG A 458 -14.45 1.43 -25.10
N ASP A 459 -15.51 0.84 -25.64
CA ASP A 459 -16.84 0.88 -25.02
C ASP A 459 -16.83 0.23 -23.64
N TYR A 460 -16.07 -0.85 -23.50
CA TYR A 460 -15.90 -1.55 -22.23
C TYR A 460 -15.16 -0.70 -21.18
N ILE A 461 -14.01 -0.14 -21.54
CA ILE A 461 -13.27 0.74 -20.64
C ILE A 461 -14.11 1.97 -20.29
N SER A 462 -14.87 2.52 -21.25
CA SER A 462 -15.84 3.59 -20.99
C SER A 462 -16.89 3.18 -19.96
N ALA A 463 -17.44 1.96 -20.07
CA ALA A 463 -18.43 1.46 -19.12
C ALA A 463 -17.85 1.30 -17.70
N ILE A 464 -16.65 0.72 -17.56
CA ILE A 464 -15.99 0.62 -16.24
C ILE A 464 -15.75 2.00 -15.65
N LEU A 465 -15.19 2.93 -16.42
CA LEU A 465 -14.86 4.27 -15.94
C LEU A 465 -16.11 5.07 -15.53
N LYS A 466 -17.25 4.84 -16.20
CA LYS A 466 -18.54 5.42 -15.81
C LYS A 466 -19.05 4.86 -14.48
N ASP A 467 -18.76 3.59 -14.20
CA ASP A 467 -19.21 2.92 -12.98
C ASP A 467 -18.30 3.22 -11.77
N THR A 468 -17.04 3.56 -12.01
CA THR A 468 -16.08 3.94 -10.95
C THR A 468 -16.13 5.44 -10.68
N THR A 469 -17.15 5.91 -9.97
CA THR A 469 -17.40 7.36 -9.78
C THR A 469 -16.41 8.06 -8.84
N ASN A 470 -15.74 7.32 -7.95
CA ASN A 470 -14.83 7.87 -6.93
C ASN A 470 -13.34 7.66 -7.28
N ILE A 471 -13.04 7.36 -8.55
CA ILE A 471 -11.66 7.12 -8.99
C ILE A 471 -10.85 8.42 -8.96
N HIS A 472 -9.76 8.41 -8.19
CA HIS A 472 -8.80 9.52 -8.12
C HIS A 472 -7.46 9.19 -8.80
N THR A 473 -7.10 7.90 -8.86
CA THR A 473 -5.88 7.45 -9.53
C THR A 473 -6.21 6.45 -10.63
N LEU A 474 -5.81 6.77 -11.87
CA LEU A 474 -5.99 5.91 -13.03
C LEU A 474 -4.63 5.56 -13.64
N GLN A 475 -4.38 4.26 -13.83
CA GLN A 475 -3.21 3.76 -14.53
C GLN A 475 -3.64 2.95 -15.75
N ILE A 476 -3.17 3.31 -16.93
CA ILE A 476 -3.41 2.54 -18.16
C ILE A 476 -2.07 2.26 -18.82
N THR A 477 -1.70 0.98 -18.90
CA THR A 477 -0.37 0.56 -19.38
C THR A 477 -0.49 -0.51 -20.45
N TYR A 478 0.35 -0.43 -21.48
CA TYR A 478 0.59 -1.52 -22.42
C TYR A 478 1.74 -2.39 -21.94
N MET A 479 1.59 -3.71 -22.06
CA MET A 479 2.69 -4.64 -21.77
C MET A 479 3.77 -4.60 -22.85
N HIS A 480 3.41 -4.29 -24.10
CA HIS A 480 4.36 -4.02 -25.18
C HIS A 480 4.54 -2.50 -25.35
N THR A 481 5.71 -1.99 -24.94
CA THR A 481 6.03 -0.55 -24.90
C THR A 481 6.12 0.13 -26.26
N GLU A 482 6.00 -0.63 -27.35
CA GLU A 482 6.00 -0.12 -28.73
C GLU A 482 4.60 0.27 -29.26
N GLN A 483 3.53 -0.13 -28.55
CA GLN A 483 2.15 0.18 -28.92
C GLN A 483 1.65 1.43 -28.17
N SER A 484 0.87 2.27 -28.84
CA SER A 484 0.30 3.49 -28.25
C SER A 484 -1.15 3.74 -28.66
N PHE A 485 -1.79 4.67 -27.95
CA PHE A 485 -3.09 5.18 -28.32
C PHE A 485 -2.95 6.03 -29.60
N SER A 486 -3.25 5.47 -30.77
CA SER A 486 -3.26 6.27 -32.01
C SER A 486 -4.31 7.40 -32.01
N SER A 487 -5.19 7.42 -31.00
CA SER A 487 -6.14 8.50 -30.72
C SER A 487 -6.14 8.88 -29.22
N THR A 488 -5.16 9.67 -28.80
CA THR A 488 -5.08 10.24 -27.45
C THR A 488 -6.30 11.12 -27.10
N GLN A 489 -6.91 11.79 -28.09
CA GLN A 489 -8.09 12.64 -27.88
C GLN A 489 -9.30 11.84 -27.36
N HIS A 490 -9.59 10.69 -27.97
CA HIS A 490 -10.69 9.85 -27.49
C HIS A 490 -10.41 9.33 -26.08
N LEU A 491 -9.16 8.97 -25.77
CA LEU A 491 -8.81 8.53 -24.42
C LEU A 491 -9.03 9.65 -23.38
N CYS A 492 -8.60 10.87 -23.67
CA CYS A 492 -8.85 12.01 -22.79
C CYS A 492 -10.35 12.25 -22.56
N SER A 493 -11.20 12.02 -23.57
CA SER A 493 -12.66 12.14 -23.41
C SER A 493 -13.28 11.07 -22.51
N LEU A 494 -12.61 9.93 -22.32
CA LEU A 494 -13.07 8.83 -21.48
C LEU A 494 -12.66 8.97 -20.02
N ILE A 495 -11.60 9.74 -19.73
CA ILE A 495 -11.05 9.87 -18.38
C ILE A 495 -12.01 10.71 -17.52
N PRO A 496 -12.52 10.17 -16.39
CA PRO A 496 -13.40 10.90 -15.51
C PRO A 496 -12.77 12.17 -14.93
N GLN A 497 -13.59 13.19 -14.65
CA GLN A 497 -13.13 14.44 -14.03
C GLN A 497 -12.63 14.25 -12.59
N SER A 498 -13.00 13.17 -11.92
CA SER A 498 -12.52 12.83 -10.57
C SER A 498 -11.06 12.37 -10.55
N VAL A 499 -10.49 11.99 -11.70
CA VAL A 499 -9.10 11.52 -11.81
C VAL A 499 -8.15 12.70 -11.63
N GLU A 500 -7.37 12.64 -10.56
CA GLU A 500 -6.35 13.64 -10.19
C GLU A 500 -4.93 13.15 -10.50
N HIS A 501 -4.72 11.83 -10.46
CA HIS A 501 -3.42 11.21 -10.72
C HIS A 501 -3.52 10.24 -11.90
N LEU A 502 -2.85 10.56 -13.00
CA LEU A 502 -2.86 9.74 -14.22
C LEU A 502 -1.50 9.08 -14.44
N LYS A 503 -1.52 7.79 -14.80
CA LYS A 503 -0.33 7.07 -15.27
C LYS A 503 -0.63 6.41 -16.60
N ILE A 504 0.19 6.68 -17.61
CA ILE A 504 -0.16 6.29 -18.97
C ILE A 504 1.06 6.00 -19.85
N SER A 505 0.97 4.97 -20.68
CA SER A 505 1.93 4.69 -21.75
C SER A 505 1.70 5.58 -22.97
N ILE A 506 2.78 6.14 -23.53
CA ILE A 506 2.74 7.09 -24.66
C ILE A 506 3.87 6.84 -25.66
N LYS A 507 3.71 7.35 -26.88
CA LYS A 507 4.70 7.18 -27.96
C LYS A 507 5.53 8.43 -28.27
N ASN A 508 4.92 9.61 -28.18
CA ASN A 508 5.55 10.84 -28.64
C ASN A 508 5.14 12.06 -27.81
N LEU A 509 5.86 13.16 -28.05
CA LEU A 509 5.67 14.44 -27.35
C LEU A 509 4.28 15.08 -27.57
N GLU A 510 3.67 14.89 -28.73
CA GLU A 510 2.37 15.52 -29.03
C GLU A 510 1.22 14.86 -28.24
N GLU A 511 1.32 13.56 -27.95
CA GLU A 511 0.38 12.87 -27.05
C GLU A 511 0.44 13.47 -25.63
N ILE A 512 1.65 13.73 -25.10
CA ILE A 512 1.87 14.39 -23.79
C ILE A 512 1.19 15.75 -23.76
N LYS A 513 1.49 16.59 -24.76
CA LYS A 513 0.93 17.94 -24.87
C LYS A 513 -0.59 17.90 -24.96
N THR A 514 -1.16 16.94 -25.69
CA THR A 514 -2.61 16.79 -25.82
C THR A 514 -3.25 16.44 -24.48
N ILE A 515 -2.70 15.45 -23.76
CA ILE A 515 -3.20 15.02 -22.44
C ILE A 515 -3.16 16.19 -21.44
N LEU A 516 -2.02 16.88 -21.34
CA LEU A 516 -1.85 17.98 -20.40
C LEU A 516 -2.69 19.22 -20.75
N LYS A 517 -3.07 19.40 -22.02
CA LYS A 517 -3.98 20.45 -22.47
C LYS A 517 -5.45 20.12 -22.21
N GLN A 518 -5.86 18.86 -22.31
CA GLN A 518 -7.27 18.48 -22.19
C GLN A 518 -7.68 18.15 -20.76
N LEU A 519 -6.75 17.66 -19.94
CA LEU A 519 -7.04 17.22 -18.57
C LEU A 519 -6.46 18.19 -17.55
N HIS A 520 -7.13 19.33 -17.37
CA HIS A 520 -6.69 20.40 -16.48
C HIS A 520 -6.76 20.03 -15.00
N GLN A 521 -7.67 19.13 -14.62
CA GLN A 521 -7.91 18.67 -13.25
C GLN A 521 -6.75 17.88 -12.63
N LEU A 522 -5.81 17.40 -13.45
CA LEU A 522 -4.73 16.54 -12.99
C LEU A 522 -3.78 17.30 -12.04
N LEU A 523 -3.49 16.66 -10.92
CA LEU A 523 -2.50 17.08 -9.92
C LEU A 523 -1.14 16.46 -10.19
N SER A 524 -1.10 15.27 -10.79
CA SER A 524 0.15 14.64 -11.21
C SER A 524 -0.04 13.71 -12.40
N VAL A 525 0.99 13.58 -13.23
CA VAL A 525 0.98 12.63 -14.35
C VAL A 525 2.30 11.87 -14.42
N THR A 526 2.23 10.55 -14.63
CA THR A 526 3.39 9.74 -15.01
C THR A 526 3.21 9.21 -16.41
N PHE A 527 4.15 9.54 -17.30
CA PHE A 527 4.18 9.01 -18.64
C PHE A 527 5.23 7.91 -18.74
N TYR A 528 4.90 6.79 -19.39
CA TYR A 528 5.82 5.69 -19.68
C TYR A 528 6.11 5.63 -21.18
N SER A 529 7.38 5.60 -21.56
CA SER A 529 7.80 5.43 -22.96
C SER A 529 9.26 4.96 -23.04
N VAL A 530 9.58 4.13 -24.03
CA VAL A 530 10.97 3.74 -24.33
C VAL A 530 11.78 4.94 -24.82
N ASN A 531 11.13 5.89 -25.48
CA ASN A 531 11.79 7.06 -26.09
C ASN A 531 11.65 8.32 -25.23
N ILE A 532 11.29 8.21 -23.94
CA ILE A 532 10.99 9.40 -23.13
C ILE A 532 12.19 10.32 -22.96
N SER A 533 13.39 9.75 -22.92
CA SER A 533 14.66 10.48 -22.80
C SER A 533 14.88 11.46 -23.94
N ASN A 534 14.39 11.14 -25.14
CA ASN A 534 14.54 12.00 -26.32
C ASN A 534 13.71 13.29 -26.24
N PHE A 535 12.69 13.33 -25.38
CA PHE A 535 11.74 14.44 -25.32
C PHE A 535 11.72 15.14 -23.95
N TYR A 536 12.52 14.70 -22.98
CA TYR A 536 12.48 15.19 -21.60
C TYR A 536 12.62 16.72 -21.52
N GLU A 537 13.65 17.28 -22.15
CA GLU A 537 13.89 18.73 -22.12
C GLU A 537 12.74 19.53 -22.73
N ASP A 538 12.16 19.03 -23.83
CA ASP A 538 11.06 19.69 -24.50
C ASP A 538 9.78 19.67 -23.66
N ILE A 539 9.55 18.57 -22.94
CA ILE A 539 8.43 18.44 -21.99
C ILE A 539 8.61 19.43 -20.85
N GLU A 540 9.80 19.48 -20.24
CA GLU A 540 10.09 20.39 -19.13
C GLU A 540 9.95 21.86 -19.55
N LYS A 541 10.53 22.25 -20.70
CA LYS A 541 10.38 23.59 -21.28
C LYS A 541 8.90 23.92 -21.53
N TRP A 542 8.14 23.00 -22.13
CA TRP A 542 6.73 23.22 -22.43
C TRP A 542 5.86 23.36 -21.16
N ILE A 543 6.11 22.51 -20.15
CA ILE A 543 5.39 22.56 -18.87
C ILE A 543 5.67 23.91 -18.18
N ASN A 544 6.92 24.34 -18.12
CA ASN A 544 7.28 25.62 -17.49
C ASN A 544 6.66 26.84 -18.20
N LEU A 545 6.37 26.74 -19.50
CA LEU A 545 5.64 27.77 -20.24
C LEU A 545 4.13 27.79 -19.95
N LYS A 546 3.54 26.68 -19.50
CA LYS A 546 2.08 26.52 -19.33
C LYS A 546 1.63 26.43 -17.88
N ARG A 547 2.50 26.00 -16.98
CA ARG A 547 2.22 25.81 -15.55
C ARG A 547 3.36 26.35 -14.71
N GLN A 548 3.03 27.16 -13.71
CA GLN A 548 4.01 27.66 -12.73
C GLN A 548 4.34 26.60 -11.69
N ASN A 549 5.60 26.53 -11.27
CA ASN A 549 6.08 25.73 -10.14
C ASN A 549 5.85 24.22 -10.26
N SER A 550 5.66 23.69 -11.48
CA SER A 550 5.60 22.24 -11.69
C SER A 550 6.97 21.60 -11.43
N ILE A 551 6.99 20.36 -10.97
CA ILE A 551 8.23 19.60 -10.75
C ILE A 551 8.22 18.37 -11.64
N CYS A 552 9.30 18.16 -12.38
CA CYS A 552 9.50 16.99 -13.23
C CYS A 552 10.61 16.10 -12.67
N ARG A 553 10.40 14.79 -12.71
CA ARG A 553 11.43 13.77 -12.44
C ARG A 553 11.56 12.87 -13.64
N HIS A 554 12.78 12.78 -14.15
CA HIS A 554 13.16 11.88 -15.22
C HIS A 554 13.60 10.53 -14.65
N GLY A 555 13.13 9.43 -15.26
CA GLY A 555 13.64 8.08 -15.08
C GLY A 555 13.88 7.44 -16.44
N LEU A 556 14.51 6.25 -16.46
CA LEU A 556 14.95 5.58 -17.69
C LEU A 556 13.85 5.45 -18.76
N CYS A 557 12.65 5.02 -18.37
CA CYS A 557 11.51 4.81 -19.26
C CYS A 557 10.25 5.55 -18.80
N SER A 558 10.41 6.58 -17.96
CA SER A 558 9.27 7.34 -17.45
C SER A 558 9.61 8.79 -17.13
N ILE A 559 8.64 9.69 -17.29
CA ILE A 559 8.68 11.03 -16.71
C ILE A 559 7.51 11.20 -15.74
N GLN A 560 7.81 11.67 -14.54
CA GLN A 560 6.83 11.93 -13.48
C GLN A 560 6.72 13.44 -13.31
N ILE A 561 5.50 13.96 -13.27
CA ILE A 561 5.23 15.39 -13.21
C ILE A 561 4.28 15.66 -12.06
N TRP A 562 4.71 16.48 -11.11
CA TRP A 562 3.85 17.09 -10.12
C TRP A 562 3.38 18.45 -10.64
N LEU A 563 2.11 18.54 -10.99
CA LEU A 563 1.58 19.65 -11.76
C LEU A 563 1.30 20.86 -10.85
N GLY A 564 1.86 22.00 -11.22
CA GLY A 564 1.58 23.29 -10.60
C GLY A 564 0.41 24.04 -11.28
N GLN A 565 0.30 25.34 -10.97
CA GLN A 565 -0.82 26.19 -11.37
C GLN A 565 -0.79 26.51 -12.86
N LEU A 566 -1.94 26.40 -13.53
CA LEU A 566 -2.09 26.82 -14.93
C LEU A 566 -1.89 28.32 -15.09
N ILE A 567 -1.12 28.72 -16.11
CA ILE A 567 -0.95 30.11 -16.49
C ILE A 567 -2.12 30.48 -17.41
N HIS A 568 -3.11 31.20 -16.88
CA HIS A 568 -4.11 31.86 -17.71
C HIS A 568 -3.46 33.09 -18.34
N HIS A 569 -3.41 33.15 -19.68
CA HIS A 569 -2.78 34.26 -20.40
C HIS A 569 -3.52 35.59 -20.24
N ASP A 570 -4.72 35.60 -19.65
CA ASP A 570 -5.53 36.81 -19.47
C ASP A 570 -5.15 37.64 -18.23
N ASP A 571 -4.48 37.08 -17.22
CA ASP A 571 -4.15 37.81 -15.97
C ASP A 571 -2.88 38.67 -16.04
N LYS A 572 -2.17 38.69 -17.16
CA LYS A 572 -1.00 39.58 -17.35
C LYS A 572 -1.34 40.96 -17.91
N LYS A 573 -2.61 41.28 -18.17
CA LYS A 573 -3.04 42.62 -18.60
C LYS A 573 -3.55 43.53 -17.48
N SER A 574 -3.71 43.05 -16.24
CA SER A 574 -4.23 43.86 -15.12
C SER A 574 -3.16 44.32 -14.11
N LEU A 575 -1.88 44.01 -14.34
CA LEU A 575 -0.75 44.48 -13.52
C LEU A 575 0.20 45.44 -14.26
N ALA A 576 -0.29 46.06 -15.33
CA ALA A 576 0.38 47.15 -16.01
C ALA A 576 -0.61 48.30 -16.28
N THR A 577 -1.09 48.91 -15.20
CA THR A 577 -1.50 50.33 -15.12
C THR A 577 -1.36 50.79 -13.68
#